data_AF-A0AAV6LEW3-F1
#
_entry.id   AF-A0AAV6LEW3-F1
#
_cell.length_a   1.000
_cell.length_b   1.000
_cell.length_c   1.000
_cell.angle_alpha   90.00
_cell.angle_beta   90.00
_cell.angle_gamma   90.00
#
_symmetry.space_group_name_H-M   'P 1'
#
loop_
_entity.id
_entity.type
_entity.pdbx_description
1 polymer ?
#
loop_
_entity_poly.entity_id
_entity_poly.type
_entity_poly.pdbx_seq_one_letter_code
_entity_poly.pdbx_strand_id
1 'polypeptide(L)'
;MGEEQPEGKDIGFVMSPPIRTSGHGKALQGGLSTGILQLVGTDHCAFNSTQKAAFGIDDFRKIPNGVNGIEERMHLVWDTMVESGQISVTDYVRITSTECARIFNIYPRKGAILVGSDADIIILNPNSSFGISATSHHSRSDTNVFDGRSGKGKVEVTISRGRVVWENGRLNVAPGSGKYIEMPPFGYLFDGIDKMRSPRTLVQDKQEEWWTHETVVVSGCGRKGSRGDDP
;
A
#
# COMPACT_ATOMS: atom_id res chain seq x y z
N MET A 1 40.93 4.48 4.13
CA MET A 1 40.44 4.91 2.80
C MET A 1 39.06 5.51 3.06
N GLY A 2 38.87 6.76 2.68
CA GLY A 2 37.85 7.65 3.23
C GLY A 2 36.43 7.14 3.04
N GLU A 3 35.64 7.24 4.11
CA GLU A 3 34.18 7.28 4.02
C GLU A 3 33.83 8.54 3.25
N GLU A 4 33.31 8.35 2.03
CA GLU A 4 32.76 9.41 1.21
C GLU A 4 31.59 10.02 1.98
N GLN A 5 31.77 11.25 2.48
CA GLN A 5 30.68 12.00 3.10
C GLN A 5 29.54 12.09 2.07
N PRO A 6 28.28 11.80 2.45
CA PRO A 6 27.18 11.93 1.52
C PRO A 6 27.13 13.37 1.01
N GLU A 7 27.38 13.56 -0.28
CA GLU A 7 27.15 14.83 -0.95
C GLU A 7 25.72 15.30 -0.59
N GLY A 8 25.50 16.60 -0.43
CA GLY A 8 24.26 17.21 0.08
C GLY A 8 22.96 16.87 -0.69
N LYS A 9 23.02 15.98 -1.68
CA LYS A 9 21.88 15.36 -2.35
C LYS A 9 21.28 14.19 -1.55
N ASP A 10 22.07 13.47 -0.76
CA ASP A 10 21.64 12.26 -0.05
C ASP A 10 20.73 12.58 1.17
N ILE A 11 20.99 13.71 1.82
CA ILE A 11 20.19 14.21 2.95
C ILE A 11 18.71 14.43 2.60
N GLY A 12 18.42 14.79 1.35
CA GLY A 12 17.06 15.00 0.84
C GLY A 12 16.18 13.75 0.89
N PHE A 13 16.78 12.56 0.82
CA PHE A 13 16.08 11.27 0.76
C PHE A 13 15.88 10.61 2.13
N VAL A 14 16.38 11.22 3.22
CA VAL A 14 16.30 10.63 4.56
C VAL A 14 14.84 10.55 5.05
N MET A 15 14.40 9.32 5.30
CA MET A 15 13.09 8.93 5.83
C MET A 15 13.17 7.59 6.57
N SER A 16 12.09 7.21 7.24
CA SER A 16 11.99 5.96 7.99
C SER A 16 10.69 5.21 7.67
N PRO A 17 10.77 3.94 7.21
CA PRO A 17 11.98 3.20 6.85
C PRO A 17 12.72 3.83 5.65
N PRO A 18 14.05 3.66 5.54
CA PRO A 18 14.82 4.29 4.46
C PRO A 18 14.50 3.67 3.10
N ILE A 19 14.55 4.50 2.06
CA ILE A 19 14.46 4.06 0.66
C ILE A 19 15.58 3.05 0.41
N ARG A 20 15.21 1.91 -0.18
CA ARG A 20 16.14 0.81 -0.43
C ARG A 20 16.83 0.93 -1.77
N THR A 21 17.93 0.20 -1.91
CA THR A 21 18.68 0.06 -3.16
C THR A 21 17.80 -0.51 -4.29
N SER A 22 18.32 -0.42 -5.51
CA SER A 22 17.62 -0.89 -6.71
C SER A 22 17.18 -2.35 -6.60
N GLY A 23 16.05 -2.68 -7.25
CA GLY A 23 15.46 -4.03 -7.23
C GLY A 23 14.27 -4.16 -6.27
N HIS A 24 14.32 -3.55 -5.08
CA HIS A 24 13.20 -3.59 -4.11
C HIS A 24 11.91 -2.99 -4.70
N GLY A 25 12.02 -1.94 -5.51
CA GLY A 25 10.88 -1.35 -6.20
C GLY A 25 10.11 -2.35 -7.08
N LYS A 26 10.80 -3.28 -7.76
CA LYS A 26 10.15 -4.31 -8.58
C LYS A 26 9.37 -5.31 -7.74
N ALA A 27 9.90 -5.69 -6.58
CA ALA A 27 9.19 -6.56 -5.64
C ALA A 27 7.93 -5.89 -5.08
N LEU A 28 8.00 -4.60 -4.74
CA LEU A 28 6.83 -3.82 -4.32
C LEU A 28 5.78 -3.71 -5.43
N GLN A 29 6.21 -3.41 -6.66
CA GLN A 29 5.32 -3.37 -7.83
C GLN A 29 4.66 -4.73 -8.08
N GLY A 30 5.40 -5.83 -7.99
CA GLY A 30 4.87 -7.19 -8.07
C GLY A 30 3.87 -7.51 -6.94
N GLY A 31 4.13 -7.05 -5.73
CA GLY A 31 3.20 -7.19 -4.61
C GLY A 31 1.88 -6.44 -4.84
N LEU A 32 1.95 -5.23 -5.41
CA LEU A 32 0.77 -4.43 -5.77
C LEU A 32 -0.02 -5.04 -6.94
N SER A 33 0.67 -5.55 -7.97
CA SER A 33 0.01 -6.16 -9.13
C SER A 33 -0.71 -7.46 -8.78
N THR A 34 -0.14 -8.25 -7.87
CA THR A 34 -0.71 -9.52 -7.40
C THR A 34 -1.73 -9.38 -6.26
N GLY A 35 -1.87 -8.18 -5.69
CA GLY A 35 -2.78 -7.90 -4.57
C GLY A 35 -2.27 -8.32 -3.19
N ILE A 36 -1.01 -8.75 -3.09
CA ILE A 36 -0.31 -8.96 -1.80
C ILE A 36 -0.17 -7.64 -1.05
N LEU A 37 0.07 -6.54 -1.79
CA LEU A 37 -0.01 -5.17 -1.29
C LEU A 37 -1.27 -4.52 -1.86
N GLN A 38 -2.01 -3.82 -1.01
CA GLN A 38 -3.38 -3.40 -1.31
C GLN A 38 -3.49 -1.97 -1.87
N LEU A 39 -2.64 -1.05 -1.42
CA LEU A 39 -2.74 0.37 -1.79
C LEU A 39 -1.40 1.10 -1.73
N VAL A 40 -1.35 2.29 -2.34
CA VAL A 40 -0.18 3.18 -2.33
C VAL A 40 -0.47 4.45 -1.53
N GLY A 41 0.28 4.66 -0.46
CA GLY A 41 0.41 5.91 0.29
C GLY A 41 1.71 6.64 -0.05
N THR A 42 1.97 7.79 0.58
CA THR A 42 3.16 8.62 0.29
C THR A 42 4.06 8.87 1.48
N ASP A 43 3.53 8.73 2.70
CA ASP A 43 4.19 9.21 3.91
C ASP A 43 4.71 10.65 3.77
N HIS A 44 3.90 11.52 3.14
CA HIS A 44 4.30 12.88 2.83
C HIS A 44 4.59 13.67 4.11
N CYS A 45 5.87 13.95 4.33
CA CYS A 45 6.38 14.72 5.46
C CYS A 45 7.58 15.53 4.96
N ALA A 46 7.30 16.67 4.35
CA ALA A 46 8.30 17.42 3.60
C ALA A 46 9.03 18.45 4.47
N PHE A 47 10.35 18.38 4.47
CA PHE A 47 11.26 19.38 5.05
C PHE A 47 12.08 20.00 3.92
N ASN A 48 12.25 21.31 3.95
CA ASN A 48 13.11 21.99 2.98
C ASN A 48 14.59 21.70 3.23
N SER A 49 15.43 22.03 2.25
CA SER A 49 16.88 21.78 2.29
C SER A 49 17.54 22.39 3.53
N THR A 50 17.15 23.61 3.90
CA THR A 50 17.71 24.33 5.05
C THR A 50 17.33 23.65 6.36
N GLN A 51 16.10 23.18 6.51
CA GLN A 51 15.64 22.45 7.70
C GLN A 51 16.39 21.13 7.85
N LYS A 52 16.59 20.38 6.76
CA LYS A 52 17.35 19.13 6.83
C LYS A 52 18.82 19.38 7.17
N ALA A 53 19.44 20.37 6.52
CA ALA A 53 20.84 20.74 6.73
C ALA A 53 21.12 21.28 8.14
N ALA A 54 20.23 22.12 8.69
CA ALA A 54 20.40 22.77 9.99
C ALA A 54 20.65 21.80 11.15
N PHE A 55 20.10 20.59 11.07
CA PHE A 55 20.29 19.56 12.10
C PHE A 55 21.21 18.43 11.66
N GLY A 56 21.40 18.24 10.35
CA GLY A 56 21.82 16.97 9.78
C GLY A 56 23.21 16.90 9.16
N ILE A 57 23.89 18.03 8.96
CA ILE A 57 25.20 18.06 8.27
C ILE A 57 26.23 17.17 8.98
N ASP A 58 26.29 17.23 10.32
CA ASP A 58 27.31 16.51 11.10
C ASP A 58 26.81 15.20 11.72
N ASP A 59 25.49 14.94 11.72
CA ASP A 59 24.89 13.77 12.36
C ASP A 59 23.56 13.39 11.72
N PHE A 60 23.56 12.31 10.94
CA PHE A 60 22.37 11.88 10.20
C PHE A 60 21.17 11.57 11.10
N ARG A 61 21.40 11.19 12.37
CA ARG A 61 20.35 10.86 13.34
C ARG A 61 19.49 12.07 13.71
N LYS A 62 20.01 13.28 13.47
CA LYS A 62 19.33 14.55 13.73
C LYS A 62 18.59 15.07 12.50
N ILE A 63 18.76 14.47 11.33
CA ILE A 63 18.03 14.87 10.12
C ILE A 63 16.53 14.63 10.34
N PRO A 64 15.67 15.64 10.14
CA PRO A 64 14.23 15.43 10.15
C PRO A 64 13.84 14.47 9.02
N ASN A 65 13.24 13.34 9.42
CA ASN A 65 12.88 12.23 8.55
C ASN A 65 11.59 12.52 7.79
N GLY A 66 11.63 12.36 6.47
CA GLY A 66 10.48 12.54 5.60
C GLY A 66 10.82 13.11 4.23
N VAL A 67 9.95 12.85 3.26
CA VAL A 67 10.07 13.31 1.87
C VAL A 67 8.72 13.77 1.30
N ASN A 68 8.74 14.32 0.08
CA ASN A 68 7.53 14.67 -0.67
C ASN A 68 6.95 13.48 -1.47
N GLY A 69 5.73 13.62 -1.99
CA GLY A 69 5.11 12.57 -2.80
C GLY A 69 3.60 12.69 -3.00
N ILE A 70 2.92 13.55 -2.22
CA ILE A 70 1.45 13.68 -2.26
C ILE A 70 0.94 14.12 -3.65
N GLU A 71 1.66 15.00 -4.33
CA GLU A 71 1.32 15.51 -5.66
C GLU A 71 1.72 14.52 -6.76
N GLU A 72 2.88 13.88 -6.59
CA GLU A 72 3.50 13.04 -7.61
C GLU A 72 2.90 11.63 -7.67
N ARG A 73 2.32 11.13 -6.57
CA ARG A 73 1.87 9.74 -6.41
C ARG A 73 1.06 9.24 -7.60
N MET A 74 0.03 9.99 -7.99
CA MET A 74 -0.91 9.53 -9.02
C MET A 74 -0.23 9.39 -10.38
N HIS A 75 0.65 10.32 -10.72
CA HIS A 75 1.42 10.33 -11.97
C HIS A 75 2.45 9.21 -11.99
N LEU A 76 3.21 9.04 -10.90
CA LEU A 76 4.26 8.02 -10.81
C LEU A 76 3.68 6.61 -10.84
N VAL A 77 2.57 6.34 -10.16
CA VAL A 77 1.93 5.01 -10.20
C VAL A 77 1.39 4.71 -11.59
N TRP A 78 0.81 5.69 -12.28
CA TRP A 78 0.35 5.52 -13.66
C TRP A 78 1.52 5.17 -14.59
N ASP A 79 2.52 6.04 -14.63
CA ASP A 79 3.66 5.89 -15.53
C ASP A 79 4.45 4.59 -15.27
N THR A 80 4.70 4.26 -14.01
CA THR A 80 5.57 3.11 -13.69
C THR A 80 4.87 1.76 -13.75
N MET A 81 3.54 1.71 -13.65
CA MET A 81 2.82 0.44 -13.53
C MET A 81 1.73 0.26 -14.60
N VAL A 82 1.00 1.31 -14.98
CA VAL A 82 -0.04 1.24 -16.01
C VAL A 82 0.60 1.29 -17.40
N GLU A 83 1.42 2.31 -17.67
CA GLU A 83 2.08 2.44 -18.99
C GLU A 83 3.03 1.28 -19.29
N SER A 84 3.66 0.73 -18.26
CA SER A 84 4.50 -0.46 -18.41
C SER A 84 3.70 -1.77 -18.62
N GLY A 85 2.37 -1.73 -18.50
CA GLY A 85 1.50 -2.91 -18.59
C GLY A 85 1.57 -3.86 -17.39
N GLN A 86 2.13 -3.43 -16.25
CA GLN A 86 2.21 -4.27 -15.05
C GLN A 86 0.85 -4.40 -14.33
N ILE A 87 0.01 -3.36 -14.44
CA ILE A 87 -1.35 -3.36 -13.88
C ILE A 87 -2.32 -2.73 -14.89
N SER A 88 -3.60 -3.08 -14.79
CA SER A 88 -4.65 -2.45 -15.58
C SER A 88 -5.04 -1.07 -15.05
N VAL A 89 -5.81 -0.31 -15.82
CA VAL A 89 -6.43 0.95 -15.34
C VAL A 89 -7.36 0.70 -14.15
N THR A 90 -8.05 -0.43 -14.12
CA THR A 90 -8.91 -0.81 -12.98
C THR A 90 -8.09 -1.08 -11.73
N ASP A 91 -6.93 -1.71 -11.85
CA ASP A 91 -6.00 -1.91 -10.74
C ASP A 91 -5.43 -0.58 -10.24
N TYR A 92 -5.14 0.36 -11.14
CA TYR A 92 -4.73 1.72 -10.76
C TYR A 92 -5.78 2.41 -9.88
N VAL A 93 -7.06 2.35 -10.28
CA VAL A 93 -8.17 2.89 -9.46
C VAL A 93 -8.25 2.16 -8.11
N ARG A 94 -8.12 0.83 -8.10
CA ARG A 94 -8.12 0.01 -6.90
C ARG A 94 -7.07 0.47 -5.89
N ILE A 95 -5.79 0.47 -6.28
CA ILE A 95 -4.67 0.71 -5.36
C ILE A 95 -4.48 2.18 -4.97
N THR A 96 -5.04 3.11 -5.75
CA THR A 96 -4.91 4.55 -5.47
C THR A 96 -6.09 5.15 -4.72
N SER A 97 -7.27 4.49 -4.73
CA SER A 97 -8.49 5.04 -4.14
C SER A 97 -9.43 3.99 -3.53
N THR A 98 -9.95 3.04 -4.30
CA THR A 98 -11.02 2.14 -3.86
C THR A 98 -10.61 1.30 -2.65
N GLU A 99 -9.42 0.72 -2.66
CA GLU A 99 -8.98 -0.17 -1.57
C GLU A 99 -8.73 0.61 -0.28
N CYS A 100 -8.20 1.83 -0.38
CA CYS A 100 -8.11 2.76 0.74
C CYS A 100 -9.50 3.07 1.33
N ALA A 101 -10.47 3.39 0.48
CA ALA A 101 -11.84 3.66 0.93
C ALA A 101 -12.48 2.43 1.60
N ARG A 102 -12.22 1.22 1.13
CA ARG A 102 -12.70 -0.02 1.78
C ARG A 102 -12.04 -0.24 3.13
N ILE A 103 -10.71 -0.16 3.21
CA ILE A 103 -9.93 -0.39 4.45
C ILE A 103 -10.35 0.58 5.54
N PHE A 104 -10.55 1.85 5.18
CA PHE A 104 -11.01 2.89 6.11
C PHE A 104 -12.54 2.97 6.24
N ASN A 105 -13.28 1.97 5.74
CA ASN A 105 -14.72 1.81 5.89
C ASN A 105 -15.58 3.01 5.42
N ILE A 106 -15.18 3.62 4.31
CA ILE A 106 -15.86 4.76 3.67
C ILE A 106 -16.22 4.51 2.21
N TYR A 107 -16.11 3.27 1.73
CA TYR A 107 -16.64 2.84 0.44
C TYR A 107 -18.15 2.55 0.54
N PRO A 108 -19.00 2.92 -0.44
CA PRO A 108 -18.67 3.57 -1.72
C PRO A 108 -18.65 5.09 -1.68
N ARG A 109 -18.83 5.74 -0.52
CA ARG A 109 -18.84 7.22 -0.43
C ARG A 109 -17.60 7.83 -1.08
N LYS A 110 -16.42 7.22 -0.90
CA LYS A 110 -15.17 7.54 -1.60
C LYS A 110 -14.69 6.36 -2.45
N GLY A 111 -13.81 6.65 -3.42
CA GLY A 111 -13.14 5.62 -4.22
C GLY A 111 -14.07 4.90 -5.20
N ALA A 112 -15.19 5.52 -5.57
CA ALA A 112 -16.16 4.98 -6.51
C ALA A 112 -16.77 6.09 -7.39
N ILE A 113 -17.08 5.76 -8.65
CA ILE A 113 -17.94 6.56 -9.52
C ILE A 113 -19.28 5.84 -9.58
N LEU A 114 -20.12 6.08 -8.57
CA LEU A 114 -21.45 5.49 -8.43
C LEU A 114 -22.44 6.56 -7.96
N VAL A 115 -23.70 6.42 -8.34
CA VAL A 115 -24.79 7.27 -7.82
C VAL A 115 -24.77 7.25 -6.29
N GLY A 116 -24.76 8.43 -5.67
CA GLY A 116 -24.68 8.59 -4.21
C GLY A 116 -23.25 8.70 -3.63
N SER A 117 -22.20 8.48 -4.44
CA SER A 117 -20.81 8.71 -4.02
C SER A 117 -20.46 10.20 -4.03
N ASP A 118 -19.47 10.61 -3.22
CA ASP A 118 -18.96 11.99 -3.30
C ASP A 118 -18.29 12.21 -4.66
N ALA A 119 -18.56 13.35 -5.29
CA ALA A 119 -17.97 13.74 -6.58
C ALA A 119 -16.52 14.23 -6.40
N ASP A 120 -15.63 13.32 -5.99
CA ASP A 120 -14.19 13.48 -5.96
C ASP A 120 -13.58 12.68 -7.13
N ILE A 121 -13.26 13.38 -8.22
CA ILE A 121 -12.96 12.78 -9.53
C ILE A 121 -11.72 13.46 -10.10
N ILE A 122 -10.85 12.67 -10.75
CA ILE A 122 -9.77 13.20 -11.59
C ILE A 122 -10.06 12.94 -13.06
N ILE A 123 -9.69 13.87 -13.92
CA ILE A 123 -9.58 13.65 -15.37
C ILE A 123 -8.10 13.46 -15.67
N LEU A 124 -7.74 12.22 -15.99
CA LEU A 124 -6.38 11.82 -16.33
C LEU A 124 -6.29 11.61 -17.84
N ASN A 125 -5.31 12.26 -18.47
CA ASN A 125 -5.01 12.10 -19.88
C ASN A 125 -3.81 11.16 -20.06
N PRO A 126 -4.01 9.93 -20.54
CA PRO A 126 -2.94 8.92 -20.66
C PRO A 126 -1.89 9.32 -21.70
N ASN A 127 -2.26 10.14 -22.68
CA ASN A 127 -1.36 10.54 -23.76
C ASN A 127 -0.55 11.80 -23.44
N SER A 128 -0.91 12.50 -22.36
CA SER A 128 -0.27 13.74 -21.93
C SER A 128 0.93 13.42 -21.05
N SER A 129 2.06 14.08 -21.32
CA SER A 129 3.28 13.91 -20.54
C SER A 129 3.29 14.84 -19.33
N PHE A 130 3.94 14.39 -18.26
CA PHE A 130 4.28 15.23 -17.10
C PHE A 130 5.80 15.27 -16.91
N GLY A 131 6.27 16.33 -16.26
CA GLY A 131 7.63 16.46 -15.76
C GLY A 131 7.57 16.91 -14.31
N ILE A 132 8.39 16.31 -13.46
CA ILE A 132 8.47 16.63 -12.04
C ILE A 132 9.68 17.54 -11.82
N SER A 133 9.42 18.72 -11.27
CA SER A 133 10.47 19.59 -10.75
C SER A 133 10.05 20.24 -9.44
N ALA A 134 11.00 20.38 -8.51
CA ALA A 134 10.85 21.20 -7.31
C ALA A 134 10.52 22.67 -7.64
N THR A 135 10.93 23.16 -8.81
CA THR A 135 10.66 24.55 -9.22
C THR A 135 9.21 24.79 -9.66
N SER A 136 8.48 23.72 -9.99
CA SER A 136 7.13 23.80 -10.57
C SER A 136 6.07 23.03 -9.78
N HIS A 137 6.44 22.29 -8.74
CA HIS A 137 5.48 21.60 -7.88
C HIS A 137 4.73 22.59 -6.97
N HIS A 138 3.71 22.10 -6.28
CA HIS A 138 2.86 22.90 -5.40
C HIS A 138 3.18 22.68 -3.92
N SER A 139 4.22 21.89 -3.62
CA SER A 139 4.75 21.76 -2.27
C SER A 139 5.43 23.06 -1.81
N ARG A 140 5.51 23.25 -0.49
CA ARG A 140 6.29 24.34 0.12
C ARG A 140 7.78 24.02 0.25
N SER A 141 8.16 22.76 0.03
CA SER A 141 9.56 22.34 0.01
C SER A 141 10.26 22.94 -1.20
N ASP A 142 11.56 23.19 -1.10
CA ASP A 142 12.43 23.59 -2.20
C ASP A 142 13.11 22.39 -2.88
N THR A 143 12.76 21.18 -2.46
CA THR A 143 13.33 19.91 -2.95
C THR A 143 12.22 18.94 -3.37
N ASN A 144 12.55 18.07 -4.32
CA ASN A 144 11.69 16.99 -4.76
C ASN A 144 12.51 15.70 -4.94
N VAL A 145 12.15 14.61 -4.26
CA VAL A 145 12.89 13.32 -4.40
C VAL A 145 12.70 12.65 -5.76
N PHE A 146 11.77 13.17 -6.58
CA PHE A 146 11.48 12.73 -7.94
C PHE A 146 11.91 13.77 -8.99
N ASP A 147 12.71 14.77 -8.61
CA ASP A 147 13.16 15.83 -9.50
C ASP A 147 13.82 15.28 -10.78
N GLY A 148 13.43 15.83 -11.93
CA GLY A 148 13.92 15.40 -13.25
C GLY A 148 13.23 14.15 -13.81
N ARG A 149 12.31 13.50 -13.08
CA ARG A 149 11.49 12.43 -13.65
C ARG A 149 10.42 13.01 -14.57
N SER A 150 10.18 12.30 -15.67
CA SER A 150 9.11 12.59 -16.62
C SER A 150 8.44 11.30 -17.04
N GLY A 151 7.17 11.38 -17.42
CA GLY A 151 6.38 10.21 -17.78
C GLY A 151 5.08 10.57 -18.48
N LYS A 152 4.18 9.60 -18.62
CA LYS A 152 2.84 9.75 -19.19
C LYS A 152 1.73 9.61 -18.15
N GLY A 153 0.52 10.05 -18.49
CA GLY A 153 -0.64 9.98 -17.60
C GLY A 153 -0.75 11.18 -16.69
N LYS A 154 -1.01 12.34 -17.31
CA LYS A 154 -1.16 13.61 -16.58
C LYS A 154 -2.56 13.75 -16.01
N VAL A 155 -2.68 14.13 -14.74
CA VAL A 155 -3.93 14.62 -14.14
C VAL A 155 -4.14 16.06 -14.60
N GLU A 156 -5.13 16.27 -15.48
CA GLU A 156 -5.40 17.57 -16.08
C GLU A 156 -6.46 18.35 -15.30
N VAL A 157 -7.44 17.64 -14.74
CA VAL A 157 -8.52 18.24 -13.94
C VAL A 157 -8.69 17.45 -12.65
N THR A 158 -8.89 18.16 -11.53
CA THR A 158 -9.37 17.57 -10.28
C THR A 158 -10.67 18.24 -9.86
N ILE A 159 -11.67 17.40 -9.59
CA ILE A 159 -12.96 17.78 -9.06
C ILE A 159 -13.00 17.27 -7.61
N SER A 160 -13.31 18.15 -6.67
CA SER A 160 -13.55 17.74 -5.28
C SER A 160 -14.91 18.25 -4.82
N ARG A 161 -15.72 17.33 -4.28
CA ARG A 161 -17.09 17.58 -3.81
C ARG A 161 -17.94 18.29 -4.88
N GLY A 162 -17.78 17.87 -6.13
CA GLY A 162 -18.52 18.41 -7.27
C GLY A 162 -18.05 19.78 -7.79
N ARG A 163 -16.89 20.28 -7.32
CA ARG A 163 -16.31 21.54 -7.80
C ARG A 163 -14.96 21.29 -8.46
N VAL A 164 -14.72 21.91 -9.62
CA VAL A 164 -13.40 21.92 -10.26
C VAL A 164 -12.45 22.73 -9.38
N VAL A 165 -11.48 22.06 -8.78
CA VAL A 165 -10.49 22.66 -7.87
C VAL A 165 -9.10 22.79 -8.49
N TRP A 166 -8.83 22.05 -9.55
CA TRP A 166 -7.59 22.11 -10.31
C TRP A 166 -7.90 21.95 -11.78
N GLU A 167 -7.44 22.89 -12.60
CA GLU A 167 -7.56 22.83 -14.06
C GLU A 167 -6.54 23.81 -14.68
N ASN A 168 -6.00 23.51 -15.86
CA ASN A 168 -5.11 24.41 -16.60
C ASN A 168 -3.90 24.91 -15.79
N GLY A 169 -3.36 24.08 -14.90
CA GLY A 169 -2.22 24.45 -14.06
C GLY A 169 -2.56 25.43 -12.93
N ARG A 170 -3.84 25.61 -12.60
CA ARG A 170 -4.31 26.57 -11.60
C ARG A 170 -5.14 25.89 -10.53
N LEU A 171 -4.81 26.20 -9.27
CA LEU A 171 -5.57 25.79 -8.11
C LEU A 171 -6.70 26.80 -7.84
N ASN A 172 -7.93 26.30 -7.74
CA ASN A 172 -9.13 27.09 -7.46
C ASN A 172 -9.85 26.52 -6.22
N VAL A 173 -9.25 26.72 -5.04
CA VAL A 173 -9.80 26.21 -3.79
C VAL A 173 -9.49 27.16 -2.64
N ALA A 174 -10.43 27.28 -1.70
CA ALA A 174 -10.24 28.04 -0.47
C ALA A 174 -9.82 27.11 0.68
N PRO A 175 -8.91 27.53 1.58
CA PRO A 175 -8.64 26.84 2.83
C PRO A 175 -9.94 26.57 3.62
N GLY A 176 -10.05 25.40 4.23
CA GLY A 176 -11.25 24.98 4.99
C GLY A 176 -12.40 24.43 4.13
N SER A 177 -12.25 24.34 2.81
CA SER A 177 -13.25 23.73 1.92
C SER A 177 -13.35 22.20 2.04
N GLY A 178 -12.30 21.54 2.53
CA GLY A 178 -12.30 20.12 2.89
C GLY A 178 -13.16 19.84 4.12
N LYS A 179 -13.65 18.61 4.25
CA LYS A 179 -14.42 18.16 5.43
C LYS A 179 -13.81 16.89 5.99
N TYR A 180 -13.81 16.79 7.32
CA TYR A 180 -13.52 15.54 8.01
C TYR A 180 -14.52 14.46 7.55
N ILE A 181 -14.01 13.24 7.36
CA ILE A 181 -14.79 12.06 7.03
C ILE A 181 -14.67 11.13 8.22
N GLU A 182 -15.79 10.91 8.90
CA GLU A 182 -15.87 9.91 9.94
C GLU A 182 -15.70 8.51 9.33
N MET A 183 -14.89 7.68 9.99
CA MET A 183 -14.58 6.32 9.58
C MET A 183 -15.18 5.36 10.62
N PRO A 184 -16.34 4.75 10.35
CA PRO A 184 -16.99 3.85 11.29
C PRO A 184 -16.09 2.65 11.60
N PRO A 185 -16.04 2.18 12.87
CA PRO A 185 -15.28 0.98 13.22
C PRO A 185 -15.92 -0.27 12.58
N PHE A 186 -15.19 -1.39 12.64
CA PHE A 186 -15.69 -2.71 12.22
C PHE A 186 -16.13 -2.77 10.74
N GLY A 187 -15.29 -2.26 9.82
CA GLY A 187 -15.47 -2.47 8.39
C GLY A 187 -15.19 -3.91 7.94
N TYR A 188 -15.21 -4.17 6.63
CA TYR A 188 -15.12 -5.52 6.04
C TYR A 188 -13.90 -6.36 6.49
N LEU A 189 -12.81 -5.71 6.92
CA LEU A 189 -11.63 -6.41 7.48
C LEU A 189 -11.96 -7.24 8.74
N PHE A 190 -13.05 -6.90 9.44
CA PHE A 190 -13.46 -7.57 10.67
C PHE A 190 -14.41 -8.75 10.44
N ASP A 191 -14.97 -8.91 9.24
CA ASP A 191 -15.94 -9.98 8.91
C ASP A 191 -15.38 -11.40 9.17
N GLY A 192 -14.06 -11.57 9.07
CA GLY A 192 -13.37 -12.83 9.34
C GLY A 192 -13.22 -13.15 10.83
N ILE A 193 -13.25 -12.14 11.71
CA ILE A 193 -13.02 -12.30 13.16
C ILE A 193 -14.20 -13.02 13.80
N ASP A 194 -15.43 -12.72 13.41
CA ASP A 194 -16.62 -13.39 13.95
C ASP A 194 -16.67 -14.87 13.55
N LYS A 195 -16.20 -15.21 12.34
CA LYS A 195 -16.05 -16.59 11.89
C LYS A 195 -15.00 -17.35 12.70
N MET A 196 -13.89 -16.69 13.07
CA MET A 196 -12.85 -17.30 13.91
C MET A 196 -13.27 -17.48 15.38
N ARG A 197 -14.20 -16.67 15.88
CA ARG A 197 -14.74 -16.75 17.24
C ARG A 197 -15.84 -17.81 17.41
N SER A 198 -16.40 -18.32 16.32
CA SER A 198 -17.20 -19.55 16.40
C SER A 198 -16.34 -20.67 16.98
N PRO A 199 -16.82 -21.48 17.94
CA PRO A 199 -16.01 -22.53 18.55
C PRO A 199 -15.55 -23.47 17.44
N ARG A 200 -14.26 -23.39 17.09
CA ARG A 200 -13.63 -24.44 16.30
C ARG A 200 -13.77 -25.69 17.15
N THR A 201 -14.54 -26.66 16.69
CA THR A 201 -14.50 -28.01 17.25
C THR A 201 -13.03 -28.40 17.28
N LEU A 202 -12.44 -28.43 18.47
CA LEU A 202 -11.11 -28.98 18.64
C LEU A 202 -11.24 -30.44 18.21
N VAL A 203 -10.71 -30.77 17.03
CA VAL A 203 -10.45 -32.16 16.71
C VAL A 203 -9.42 -32.58 17.76
N GLN A 204 -9.87 -33.30 18.78
CA GLN A 204 -8.98 -33.98 19.69
C GLN A 204 -8.20 -34.97 18.84
N ASP A 205 -6.96 -34.65 18.53
CA ASP A 205 -6.00 -35.65 18.06
C ASP A 205 -5.97 -36.74 19.12
N LYS A 206 -6.52 -37.91 18.79
CA LYS A 206 -6.31 -39.12 19.58
C LYS A 206 -4.81 -39.40 19.55
N GLN A 207 -4.16 -39.09 20.65
CA GLN A 207 -2.80 -39.49 20.94
C GLN A 207 -2.80 -41.03 21.02
N GLU A 208 -2.47 -41.71 19.93
CA GLU A 208 -2.22 -43.16 19.97
C GLU A 208 -0.92 -43.40 20.75
N GLU A 209 -1.08 -44.02 21.92
CA GLU A 209 -0.02 -44.49 22.81
C GLU A 209 0.75 -45.65 22.15
N TRP A 210 1.81 -45.33 21.42
CA TRP A 210 2.82 -46.30 21.04
C TRP A 210 3.92 -46.28 22.08
N TRP A 211 3.87 -47.15 23.10
CA TRP A 211 5.00 -47.81 23.78
C TRP A 211 4.48 -48.67 24.95
N THR A 212 4.44 -49.99 24.79
CA THR A 212 5.09 -50.95 25.71
C THR A 212 5.03 -52.37 25.14
N HIS A 213 6.23 -52.92 24.96
CA HIS A 213 6.66 -54.32 24.86
C HIS A 213 5.62 -55.45 24.84
N GLU A 214 5.70 -56.34 23.84
CA GLU A 214 6.27 -57.69 24.04
C GLU A 214 6.48 -58.44 22.72
N THR A 215 7.60 -59.15 22.68
CA THR A 215 8.07 -60.06 21.64
C THR A 215 7.13 -61.25 21.46
N VAL A 216 6.57 -61.48 20.26
CA VAL A 216 6.12 -62.83 19.88
C VAL A 216 6.35 -63.09 18.39
N VAL A 217 7.25 -64.04 18.13
CA VAL A 217 7.41 -64.77 16.87
C VAL A 217 6.14 -65.58 16.61
N VAL A 218 5.51 -65.45 15.44
CA VAL A 218 4.46 -66.40 15.02
C VAL A 218 4.71 -66.89 13.60
N SER A 219 5.29 -68.08 13.52
CA SER A 219 5.18 -68.99 12.38
C SER A 219 3.84 -69.73 12.44
N GLY A 220 3.13 -69.78 11.32
CA GLY A 220 2.42 -71.00 10.90
C GLY A 220 1.00 -71.25 11.41
N CYS A 221 0.07 -71.17 10.45
CA CYS A 221 -0.91 -72.22 10.12
C CYS A 221 -2.03 -72.57 11.13
N GLY A 222 -3.25 -72.17 10.79
CA GLY A 222 -4.31 -73.15 10.55
C GLY A 222 -5.51 -73.21 11.52
N ARG A 223 -6.70 -73.15 10.87
CA ARG A 223 -8.00 -73.77 11.23
C ARG A 223 -9.03 -72.99 12.08
N LYS A 224 -10.05 -72.53 11.33
CA LYS A 224 -11.52 -72.67 11.48
C LYS A 224 -12.12 -73.20 12.80
N GLY A 225 -13.22 -72.55 13.21
CA GLY A 225 -14.38 -73.17 13.90
C GLY A 225 -15.04 -72.22 14.91
N SER A 226 -16.22 -71.64 14.60
CA SER A 226 -17.57 -72.04 15.08
C SER A 226 -17.98 -71.30 16.37
N ARG A 227 -18.92 -70.34 16.31
CA ARG A 227 -20.40 -70.43 16.54
C ARG A 227 -20.82 -70.38 18.02
N GLY A 228 -21.88 -69.61 18.29
CA GLY A 228 -22.72 -69.57 19.51
C GLY A 228 -22.56 -68.24 20.25
N ASP A 229 -23.43 -67.25 20.06
CA ASP A 229 -24.82 -67.05 20.56
C ASP A 229 -24.86 -66.36 21.95
N ASP A 230 -25.43 -65.14 21.91
CA ASP A 230 -26.16 -64.25 22.85
C ASP A 230 -26.57 -64.78 24.25
N PRO A 231 -26.96 -63.90 25.22
CA PRO A 231 -27.41 -62.49 25.11
C PRO A 231 -26.61 -61.40 25.83
#